data_AF-A0A9P7B3M9-F1
#
_entry.id   AF-A0A9P7B3M9-F1
#
_cell.length_a   1.000
_cell.length_b   1.000
_cell.length_c   1.000
_cell.angle_alpha   90.00
_cell.angle_beta   90.00
_cell.angle_gamma   90.00
#
_symmetry.space_group_name_H-M   'P 1'
#
loop_
_entity.id
_entity.type
_entity.pdbx_description
1 polymer ?
#
loop_
_entity_poly.entity_id
_entity_poly.type
_entity_poly.pdbx_seq_one_letter_code
_entity_poly.pdbx_strand_id
1 'polypeptide(L)'
;MVQESEVTLQQELSSGDNLSDMIPLPVMDPVKECECQGCYYISRFKYQIKQSFFLGFLLPVMWPINLSAYLYLLFFLDNEVTHSKIDESELPTLFNKQELYDKTSIHLKEEIVQQMDELNIKEGYATISCTDKFSKSDTDNSCSETLITVDSSKGLERYRQEYLLDIANNIISSHDSLRKYHTLWIIRSLFGVLFYVIVALFIYLIVSHNVSRGHAYTEVNV
;
A
#
# COMPACT_ATOMS: atom_id res chain seq x y z
N MET A 1 -39.80 -47.82 21.85
CA MET A 1 -38.92 -48.37 20.79
C MET A 1 -38.91 -47.43 19.59
N VAL A 2 -38.44 -46.19 19.74
CA VAL A 2 -38.17 -45.25 18.63
C VAL A 2 -37.19 -44.20 19.18
N GLN A 3 -35.90 -44.55 19.34
CA GLN A 3 -34.91 -43.56 19.83
C GLN A 3 -33.44 -43.93 19.55
N GLU A 4 -33.16 -44.74 18.52
CA GLU A 4 -31.78 -45.16 18.19
C GLU A 4 -31.32 -44.83 16.75
N SER A 5 -32.13 -44.16 15.93
CA SER A 5 -31.77 -43.91 14.51
C SER A 5 -31.24 -42.51 14.18
N GLU A 6 -31.17 -41.60 15.15
CA GLU A 6 -30.71 -40.21 14.91
C GLU A 6 -29.24 -39.94 15.26
N VAL A 7 -28.56 -40.89 15.92
CA VAL A 7 -27.18 -40.67 16.41
C VAL A 7 -26.13 -40.94 15.33
N THR A 8 -26.47 -41.68 14.27
CA THR A 8 -25.49 -42.07 13.24
C THR A 8 -25.31 -41.03 12.12
N LEU A 9 -26.18 -40.02 12.02
CA LEU A 9 -26.16 -39.07 10.89
C LEU A 9 -25.45 -37.73 11.20
N GLN A 10 -25.05 -37.48 12.45
CA GLN A 10 -24.23 -36.32 12.80
C GLN A 10 -22.71 -36.59 12.77
N GLN A 11 -22.29 -37.86 12.64
CA GLN A 11 -20.86 -38.20 12.70
C GLN A 11 -20.15 -38.12 11.34
N GLU A 12 -20.87 -38.02 10.22
CA GLU A 12 -20.27 -37.82 8.87
C GLU A 12 -20.10 -36.35 8.47
N LEU A 13 -20.62 -35.39 9.24
CA LEU A 13 -20.45 -33.95 8.96
C LEU A 13 -19.30 -33.29 9.74
N SER A 14 -18.55 -34.07 10.54
CA SER A 14 -17.37 -33.61 11.28
C SER A 14 -16.03 -33.89 10.56
N SER A 15 -16.06 -34.53 9.40
CA SER A 15 -14.88 -34.72 8.54
C SER A 15 -14.84 -33.68 7.42
N GLY A 16 -15.21 -32.43 7.75
CA GLY A 16 -14.89 -31.28 6.92
C GLY A 16 -13.41 -31.01 7.06
N ASP A 17 -12.61 -31.72 6.28
CA ASP A 17 -11.20 -31.42 6.07
C ASP A 17 -11.03 -29.91 5.88
N ASN A 18 -10.08 -29.34 6.61
CA ASN A 18 -9.68 -27.94 6.60
C ASN A 18 -9.18 -27.51 5.21
N LEU A 19 -10.09 -27.43 4.22
CA LEU A 19 -9.81 -27.02 2.85
C LEU A 19 -9.51 -25.51 2.74
N SER A 20 -9.53 -24.79 3.87
CA SER A 20 -9.03 -23.41 3.96
C SER A 20 -7.53 -23.31 4.23
N ASP A 21 -6.85 -24.42 4.57
CA ASP A 21 -5.39 -24.43 4.83
C ASP A 21 -4.56 -24.79 3.59
N MET A 22 -5.19 -25.07 2.45
CA MET A 22 -4.51 -25.46 1.20
C MET A 22 -4.63 -24.44 0.07
N ILE A 23 -5.03 -23.20 0.36
CA ILE A 23 -4.75 -22.10 -0.55
C ILE A 23 -3.29 -21.74 -0.29
N PRO A 24 -2.34 -22.05 -1.21
CA PRO A 24 -1.01 -21.49 -1.09
C PRO A 24 -1.23 -19.99 -1.22
N LEU A 25 -1.11 -19.26 -0.11
CA LEU A 25 -1.07 -17.81 -0.16
C LEU A 25 -0.03 -17.47 -1.23
N PRO A 26 -0.34 -16.57 -2.17
CA PRO A 26 0.66 -16.11 -3.12
C PRO A 26 1.87 -15.78 -2.27
N VAL A 27 3.01 -16.40 -2.60
CA VAL A 27 4.29 -16.08 -1.98
C VAL A 27 4.53 -14.64 -2.41
N MET A 28 3.98 -13.72 -1.63
CA MET A 28 4.12 -12.29 -1.80
C MET A 28 5.58 -12.08 -1.49
N ASP A 29 6.36 -11.88 -2.54
CA ASP A 29 7.74 -11.44 -2.39
C ASP A 29 7.73 -10.29 -1.36
N PRO A 30 8.64 -10.32 -0.38
CA PRO A 30 8.68 -9.31 0.66
C PRO A 30 8.64 -7.94 0.00
N VAL A 31 7.62 -7.15 0.32
CA VAL A 31 7.37 -5.84 -0.30
C VAL A 31 8.66 -5.03 -0.18
N LYS A 32 9.33 -4.79 -1.30
CA LYS A 32 10.59 -4.05 -1.32
C LYS A 32 10.30 -2.60 -0.94
N GLU A 33 10.61 -2.24 0.30
CA GLU A 33 10.48 -0.87 0.80
C GLU A 33 11.60 0.01 0.23
N CYS A 34 11.37 1.33 0.21
CA CYS A 34 12.39 2.27 -0.22
C CYS A 34 13.52 2.36 0.82
N GLU A 35 14.75 2.14 0.39
CA GLU A 35 15.96 2.13 1.23
C GLU A 35 16.66 3.51 1.26
N CYS A 36 15.98 4.56 0.80
CA CYS A 36 16.54 5.90 0.78
C CYS A 36 16.91 6.40 2.18
N GLN A 37 17.98 7.18 2.30
CA GLN A 37 18.43 7.68 3.60
C GLN A 37 17.33 8.48 4.31
N GLY A 38 16.58 9.31 3.58
CA GLY A 38 15.40 10.01 4.10
C GLY A 38 14.36 9.04 4.66
N CYS A 39 14.03 7.99 3.92
CA CYS A 39 13.06 6.95 4.27
C CYS A 39 13.46 6.23 5.57
N TYR A 40 14.74 5.89 5.70
CA TYR A 40 15.31 5.25 6.88
C TYR A 40 15.16 6.12 8.14
N TYR A 41 15.48 7.41 8.06
CA TYR A 41 15.30 8.31 9.21
C TYR A 41 13.80 8.52 9.50
N ILE A 42 13.00 8.78 8.48
CA ILE A 42 11.56 9.03 8.61
C ILE A 42 10.83 7.83 9.25
N SER A 43 11.20 6.60 8.88
CA SER A 43 10.64 5.38 9.46
C SER A 43 11.02 5.25 10.94
N ARG A 44 12.28 5.53 11.30
CA ARG A 44 12.75 5.55 12.69
C ARG A 44 12.03 6.60 13.55
N PHE A 45 11.77 7.79 13.00
CA PHE A 45 11.07 8.87 13.69
C PHE A 45 9.54 8.73 13.71
N LYS A 46 8.97 7.72 13.03
CA LYS A 46 7.51 7.54 12.88
C LYS A 46 6.74 7.45 14.20
N TYR A 47 7.35 6.84 15.22
CA TYR A 47 6.77 6.74 16.55
C TYR A 47 7.00 8.02 17.37
N GLN A 48 8.21 8.59 17.28
CA GLN A 48 8.57 9.81 18.01
C GLN A 48 7.74 11.02 17.58
N ILE A 49 7.42 11.17 16.29
CA ILE A 49 6.62 12.32 15.82
C ILE A 49 5.22 12.37 16.45
N LYS A 50 4.60 11.19 16.64
CA LYS A 50 3.30 11.07 17.33
C LYS A 50 3.43 11.48 18.79
N GLN A 51 4.43 10.95 19.49
CA GLN A 51 4.66 11.27 20.90
C GLN A 51 4.97 12.75 21.10
N SER A 52 5.88 13.32 20.30
CA SER A 52 6.23 14.74 20.35
C SER A 52 5.06 15.65 20.02
N PHE A 53 4.14 15.23 19.13
CA PHE A 53 2.91 15.98 18.87
C PHE A 53 2.04 16.10 20.13
N PHE A 54 1.79 14.99 20.84
CA PHE A 54 0.99 15.01 22.07
C PHE A 54 1.72 15.72 23.22
N LEU A 55 3.04 15.53 23.34
CA LEU A 55 3.86 16.25 24.31
C LEU A 55 3.84 17.76 24.07
N GLY A 56 3.63 18.18 22.81
CA GLY A 56 3.47 19.58 22.43
C GLY A 56 2.33 20.32 23.13
N PHE A 57 1.28 19.63 23.58
CA PHE A 57 0.22 20.26 24.37
C PHE A 57 0.71 20.69 25.76
N LEU A 58 1.66 19.95 26.36
CA LEU A 58 2.31 20.35 27.61
C LEU A 58 3.45 21.34 27.34
N LEU A 59 4.22 21.11 26.29
CA LEU A 59 5.41 21.89 25.93
C LEU A 59 5.32 22.35 24.47
N PRO A 60 4.73 23.52 24.19
CA PRO A 60 4.49 24.00 22.81
C PRO A 60 5.76 24.13 21.95
N VAL A 61 6.93 24.21 22.58
CA VAL A 61 8.26 24.22 21.94
C VAL A 61 8.57 22.91 21.20
N MET A 62 7.90 21.80 21.53
CA MET A 62 8.12 20.52 20.83
C MET A 62 7.65 20.54 19.38
N TRP A 63 6.60 21.31 19.04
CA TRP A 63 6.13 21.41 17.66
C TRP A 63 7.10 22.10 16.70
N PRO A 64 7.72 23.26 17.03
CA PRO A 64 8.75 23.84 16.17
C PRO A 64 10.00 22.97 16.07
N ILE A 65 10.34 22.17 17.09
CA ILE A 65 11.41 21.16 16.98
C ILE A 65 11.05 20.08 15.96
N ASN A 66 9.83 19.52 16.02
CA ASN A 66 9.34 18.56 15.02
C ASN A 66 9.34 19.17 13.60
N LEU A 67 8.90 20.42 13.47
CA LEU A 67 8.90 21.14 12.20
C LEU A 67 10.32 21.32 11.68
N SER A 68 11.26 21.72 12.55
CA SER A 68 12.67 21.91 12.20
C SER A 68 13.32 20.59 11.76
N ALA A 69 13.04 19.49 12.46
CA ALA A 69 13.52 18.16 12.08
C ALA A 69 12.99 17.74 10.70
N TYR A 70 11.72 18.03 10.39
CA TYR A 70 11.16 17.76 9.07
C TYR A 70 11.77 18.63 7.97
N LEU A 71 11.96 19.94 8.22
CA LEU A 71 12.65 20.82 7.27
C LEU A 71 14.09 20.35 7.04
N TYR A 72 14.77 19.89 8.09
CA TYR A 72 16.10 19.31 7.97
C TYR A 72 16.10 18.10 7.02
N LEU A 73 15.14 17.18 7.19
CA LEU A 73 14.99 16.01 6.30
C LEU A 73 14.64 16.39 4.85
N LEU A 74 13.93 17.50 4.64
CA LEU A 74 13.57 17.97 3.29
C LEU A 74 14.74 18.64 2.56
N PHE A 75 15.52 19.47 3.26
CA PHE A 75 16.54 20.31 2.62
C PHE A 75 17.94 19.72 2.64
N PHE A 76 18.29 18.94 3.67
CA PHE A 76 19.67 18.47 3.88
C PHE A 76 19.86 16.99 3.53
N LEU A 77 18.79 16.20 3.47
CA LEU A 77 18.89 14.80 3.06
C LEU A 77 18.52 14.65 1.59
N ASP A 78 19.39 13.94 0.87
CA ASP A 78 19.10 13.47 -0.47
C ASP A 78 17.93 12.48 -0.39
N ASN A 79 16.79 12.93 -0.93
CA ASN A 79 15.56 12.14 -1.02
C ASN A 79 15.40 11.51 -2.40
N GLU A 80 16.51 11.28 -3.11
CA GLU A 80 16.47 10.53 -4.35
C GLU A 80 16.10 9.08 -4.04
N VAL A 81 15.18 8.53 -4.84
CA VAL A 81 14.69 7.17 -4.64
C VAL A 81 15.81 6.21 -5.02
N THR A 82 16.55 5.75 -4.01
CA THR A 82 17.60 4.75 -4.16
C THR A 82 17.06 3.38 -3.79
N HIS A 83 17.37 2.38 -4.61
CA HIS A 83 17.12 0.98 -4.31
C HIS A 83 18.43 0.19 -4.46
N SER A 84 18.58 -0.88 -3.68
CA SER A 84 19.63 -1.85 -3.90
C SER A 84 19.55 -2.42 -5.33
N LYS A 85 20.71 -2.60 -5.96
CA LYS A 85 20.77 -3.18 -7.30
C LYS A 85 20.17 -4.59 -7.22
N ILE A 86 19.09 -4.81 -7.97
CA ILE A 86 18.45 -6.13 -8.06
C ILE A 86 19.46 -7.05 -8.72
N ASP A 87 19.83 -8.12 -8.01
CA ASP A 87 20.73 -9.13 -8.56
C ASP A 87 20.03 -9.86 -9.71
N GLU A 88 20.78 -10.21 -10.76
CA GLU A 88 20.22 -10.92 -11.90
C GLU A 88 19.69 -12.30 -11.50
N SER A 89 20.21 -12.86 -10.40
CA SER A 89 19.73 -14.11 -9.81
C SER A 89 18.33 -13.99 -9.18
N GLU A 90 17.93 -12.79 -8.76
CA GLU A 90 16.59 -12.50 -8.23
C GLU A 90 15.56 -12.26 -9.34
N LEU A 91 16.00 -12.09 -10.59
CA LEU A 91 15.07 -11.87 -11.69
C LEU A 91 14.26 -13.14 -11.95
N PRO A 92 12.96 -12.99 -12.23
CA PRO A 92 12.11 -14.13 -12.43
C PRO A 92 12.59 -14.95 -13.64
N THR A 93 12.55 -16.27 -13.45
CA THR A 93 12.85 -17.24 -14.49
C THR A 93 11.56 -17.72 -15.17
N LEU A 94 11.70 -18.41 -16.32
CA LEU A 94 10.55 -19.05 -16.97
C LEU A 94 9.86 -20.06 -16.04
N PHE A 95 10.61 -20.70 -15.14
CA PHE A 95 10.06 -21.63 -14.14
C PHE A 95 9.12 -20.91 -13.17
N ASN A 96 9.53 -19.75 -12.64
CA ASN A 96 8.68 -18.93 -11.75
C ASN A 96 7.40 -18.48 -12.44
N LYS A 97 7.46 -18.20 -13.75
CA LYS A 97 6.28 -17.83 -14.55
C LYS A 97 5.30 -19.00 -14.67
N GLN A 98 5.80 -20.20 -14.97
CA GLN A 98 4.98 -21.41 -15.05
C GLN A 98 4.36 -21.73 -13.69
N GLU A 99 5.15 -21.66 -12.61
CA GLU A 99 4.67 -21.87 -11.25
C GLU A 99 3.57 -20.86 -10.86
N LEU A 100 3.69 -19.59 -11.28
CA LEU A 100 2.63 -18.60 -11.11
C LEU A 100 1.38 -18.93 -11.91
N TYR A 101 1.50 -19.41 -13.16
CA TYR A 101 0.35 -19.88 -13.92
C TYR A 101 -0.31 -21.09 -13.26
N ASP A 102 0.45 -22.05 -12.76
CA ASP A 102 -0.08 -23.25 -12.12
C ASP A 102 -0.75 -22.91 -10.78
N LYS A 103 -0.22 -21.91 -10.04
CA LYS A 103 -0.84 -21.39 -8.80
C LYS A 103 -2.07 -20.51 -9.06
N THR A 104 -2.06 -19.71 -10.14
CA THR A 104 -3.21 -18.86 -10.51
C THR A 104 -4.28 -19.63 -11.28
N SER A 105 -3.92 -20.75 -11.90
CA SER A 105 -4.84 -21.82 -12.29
C SER A 105 -5.25 -22.57 -11.03
N ILE A 106 -5.91 -21.86 -10.12
CA ILE A 106 -6.88 -22.52 -9.26
C ILE A 106 -7.77 -23.26 -10.24
N HIS A 107 -7.79 -24.60 -10.16
CA HIS A 107 -8.81 -25.41 -10.80
C HIS A 107 -10.14 -24.88 -10.25
N LEU A 108 -10.70 -23.86 -10.92
CA LEU A 108 -12.06 -23.46 -10.73
C LEU A 108 -12.81 -24.74 -11.04
N LYS A 109 -13.35 -25.39 -9.99
CA LYS A 109 -14.25 -26.52 -10.17
C LYS A 109 -15.23 -26.11 -11.26
N GLU A 110 -15.40 -26.96 -12.27
CA GLU A 110 -16.30 -26.66 -13.40
C GLU A 110 -17.68 -26.16 -12.92
N GLU A 111 -18.12 -26.60 -11.73
CA GLU A 111 -19.31 -26.10 -11.05
C GLU A 111 -19.33 -24.59 -10.76
N ILE A 112 -18.20 -23.95 -10.42
CA ILE A 112 -18.14 -22.51 -10.16
C ILE A 112 -18.18 -21.73 -11.48
N VAL A 113 -17.53 -22.23 -12.53
CA VAL A 113 -17.61 -21.64 -13.88
C VAL A 113 -19.04 -21.75 -14.41
N GLN A 114 -19.68 -22.91 -14.25
CA GLN A 114 -21.08 -23.11 -14.63
C GLN A 114 -22.04 -22.20 -13.86
N GLN A 115 -21.84 -22.01 -12.55
CA GLN A 115 -22.67 -21.06 -11.78
C GLN A 115 -22.45 -19.60 -12.21
N MET A 116 -21.23 -19.22 -12.60
CA MET A 116 -20.94 -17.87 -13.08
C MET A 116 -21.58 -17.61 -14.46
N ASP A 117 -21.58 -18.62 -15.33
CA ASP A 117 -22.27 -18.57 -16.62
C ASP A 117 -23.79 -18.51 -16.44
N GLU A 118 -24.37 -19.27 -15.50
CA GLU A 118 -25.80 -19.18 -15.18
C GLU A 118 -26.21 -17.81 -14.62
N LEU A 119 -25.36 -17.18 -13.80
CA LEU A 119 -25.61 -15.83 -13.26
C LEU A 119 -25.48 -14.75 -14.34
N ASN A 120 -24.48 -14.83 -15.23
CA ASN A 120 -24.33 -13.90 -16.36
C ASN A 120 -25.52 -13.98 -17.35
N ILE A 121 -26.06 -15.17 -17.59
CA ILE A 121 -27.26 -15.35 -18.42
C ILE A 121 -28.49 -14.70 -17.76
N LYS A 122 -28.57 -14.71 -16.42
CA LYS A 122 -29.70 -14.18 -15.67
C LYS A 122 -29.70 -12.65 -15.52
N GLU A 123 -28.53 -12.02 -15.60
CA GLU A 123 -28.38 -10.56 -15.43
C GLU A 123 -28.22 -9.77 -16.75
N GLY A 124 -28.23 -10.43 -17.91
CA GLY A 124 -28.54 -9.77 -19.20
C GLY A 124 -27.45 -8.86 -19.77
N TYR A 125 -26.19 -8.99 -19.34
CA TYR A 125 -25.06 -8.31 -19.98
C TYR A 125 -24.54 -9.16 -21.15
N ALA A 126 -24.91 -8.80 -22.37
CA ALA A 126 -24.36 -9.40 -23.57
C ALA A 126 -22.87 -8.99 -23.70
N THR A 127 -21.94 -9.90 -23.36
CA THR A 127 -20.53 -9.74 -23.71
C THR A 127 -20.35 -9.88 -25.22
N ILE A 128 -19.87 -8.79 -25.84
CA ILE A 128 -19.55 -8.72 -27.26
C ILE A 128 -18.38 -9.66 -27.55
N SER A 129 -18.67 -10.72 -28.30
CA SER A 129 -17.68 -11.69 -28.78
C SER A 129 -16.77 -11.03 -29.83
N CYS A 130 -15.50 -10.82 -29.48
CA CYS A 130 -14.46 -10.45 -30.43
C CYS A 130 -14.03 -11.68 -31.23
N THR A 131 -14.89 -12.14 -32.16
CA THR A 131 -14.45 -13.01 -33.27
C THR A 131 -13.79 -12.15 -34.32
N ASP A 132 -12.49 -11.92 -34.17
CA ASP A 132 -11.69 -11.34 -35.24
C ASP A 132 -11.38 -12.40 -36.30
N LYS A 133 -11.75 -12.07 -37.53
CA LYS A 133 -11.54 -12.88 -38.72
C LYS A 133 -10.07 -12.81 -39.10
N PHE A 134 -9.33 -13.93 -39.00
CA PHE A 134 -8.09 -14.09 -39.75
C PHE A 134 -8.27 -15.16 -40.82
N SER A 135 -8.26 -14.70 -42.07
CA SER A 135 -8.38 -15.49 -43.28
C SER A 135 -7.25 -16.51 -43.41
N LYS A 136 -7.66 -17.70 -43.85
CA LYS A 136 -6.84 -18.78 -44.42
C LYS A 136 -5.74 -18.27 -45.36
N SER A 137 -4.53 -18.78 -45.15
CA SER A 137 -3.53 -18.98 -46.19
C SER A 137 -2.85 -20.31 -45.89
N ASP A 138 -3.29 -21.35 -46.60
CA ASP A 138 -2.64 -22.66 -46.65
C ASP A 138 -1.28 -22.51 -47.34
N THR A 139 -0.19 -22.79 -46.63
CA THR A 139 1.11 -23.07 -47.25
C THR A 139 1.90 -24.06 -46.40
N ASP A 140 2.35 -25.10 -47.07
CA ASP A 140 2.84 -26.36 -46.53
C ASP A 140 4.17 -26.28 -45.75
N ASN A 141 4.23 -27.14 -44.73
CA ASN A 141 5.38 -27.91 -44.23
C ASN A 141 6.80 -27.37 -44.46
N SER A 142 7.34 -26.74 -43.42
CA SER A 142 8.71 -27.01 -42.95
C SER A 142 8.76 -26.75 -41.45
N CYS A 143 8.86 -27.81 -40.64
CA CYS A 143 9.05 -27.75 -39.19
C CYS A 143 10.38 -27.04 -38.89
N SER A 144 10.31 -25.73 -38.71
CA SER A 144 11.36 -24.93 -38.08
C SER A 144 11.25 -25.07 -36.56
N GLU A 145 11.93 -26.08 -36.03
CA GLU A 145 12.17 -26.28 -34.59
C GLU A 145 12.93 -25.09 -33.94
N THR A 146 13.42 -24.15 -34.76
CA THR A 146 14.08 -22.89 -34.38
C THR A 146 13.12 -21.72 -34.12
N LEU A 147 11.81 -21.82 -34.36
CA LEU A 147 10.88 -20.69 -34.17
C LEU A 147 10.35 -20.58 -32.71
N ILE A 148 10.28 -21.69 -31.99
CA ILE A 148 9.73 -21.75 -30.61
C ILE A 148 10.70 -21.11 -29.60
N THR A 149 12.01 -21.20 -29.84
CA THR A 149 13.03 -20.64 -28.94
C THR A 149 13.12 -19.12 -29.02
N VAL A 150 12.84 -18.53 -30.19
CA VAL A 150 12.90 -17.07 -30.38
C VAL A 150 11.72 -16.38 -29.69
N ASP A 151 10.52 -16.97 -29.73
CA ASP A 151 9.32 -16.39 -29.10
C ASP A 151 9.36 -16.51 -27.57
N SER A 152 9.91 -17.61 -27.04
CA SER A 152 10.09 -17.81 -25.60
C SER A 152 11.04 -16.77 -24.97
N SER A 153 12.12 -16.40 -25.68
CA SER A 153 13.07 -15.39 -25.18
C SER A 153 12.44 -13.99 -25.04
N LYS A 154 11.66 -13.55 -26.04
CA LYS A 154 10.95 -12.26 -26.00
C LYS A 154 9.88 -12.23 -24.92
N GLY A 155 9.16 -13.34 -24.74
CA GLY A 155 8.16 -13.49 -23.67
C GLY A 155 8.77 -13.39 -22.26
N LEU A 156 10.00 -13.90 -22.06
CA LEU A 156 10.72 -13.79 -20.81
C LEU A 156 11.21 -12.36 -20.54
N GLU A 157 11.78 -11.69 -21.54
CA GLU A 157 12.25 -10.31 -21.41
C GLU A 157 11.11 -9.36 -21.02
N ARG A 158 9.95 -9.50 -21.69
CA ARG A 158 8.76 -8.71 -21.35
C ARG A 158 8.30 -8.95 -19.91
N TYR A 159 8.25 -10.22 -19.49
CA TYR A 159 7.84 -10.56 -18.13
C TYR A 159 8.80 -9.99 -17.07
N ARG A 160 10.12 -10.04 -17.32
CA ARG A 160 11.12 -9.41 -16.46
C ARG A 160 10.96 -7.90 -16.40
N GLN A 161 10.67 -7.25 -17.54
CA GLN A 161 10.42 -5.81 -17.57
C GLN A 161 9.17 -5.42 -16.78
N GLU A 162 8.07 -6.16 -16.93
CA GLU A 162 6.83 -5.96 -16.16
C GLU A 162 7.07 -6.15 -14.66
N TYR A 163 7.83 -7.18 -14.26
CA TYR A 163 8.23 -7.40 -12.87
C TYR A 163 9.07 -6.26 -12.29
N LEU A 164 10.06 -5.77 -13.04
CA LEU A 164 10.88 -4.63 -12.63
C LEU A 164 10.05 -3.34 -12.47
N LEU A 165 9.09 -3.12 -13.35
CA LEU A 165 8.18 -1.98 -13.29
C LEU A 165 7.25 -2.07 -12.08
N ASP A 166 6.76 -3.26 -11.75
CA ASP A 166 5.97 -3.50 -10.54
C ASP A 166 6.78 -3.22 -9.26
N ILE A 167 8.01 -3.73 -9.18
CA ILE A 167 8.92 -3.42 -8.06
C ILE A 167 9.15 -1.91 -7.95
N ALA A 168 9.45 -1.24 -9.07
CA ALA A 168 9.68 0.21 -9.06
C ALA A 168 8.44 0.96 -8.56
N ASN A 169 7.24 0.57 -8.99
CA ASN A 169 5.97 1.15 -8.51
C ASN A 169 5.75 0.90 -7.01
N ASN A 170 6.10 -0.29 -6.51
CA ASN A 170 6.01 -0.62 -5.09
C ASN A 170 6.97 0.23 -4.24
N ILE A 171 8.20 0.43 -4.71
CA ILE A 171 9.19 1.29 -4.03
C ILE A 171 8.72 2.75 -4.01
N ILE A 172 8.25 3.28 -5.14
CA ILE A 172 7.76 4.66 -5.26
C ILE A 172 6.53 4.86 -4.39
N SER A 173 5.57 3.94 -4.42
CA SER A 173 4.35 4.04 -3.62
C SER A 173 4.63 3.96 -2.11
N SER A 174 5.57 3.11 -1.70
CA SER A 174 6.05 3.03 -0.31
C SER A 174 6.68 4.35 0.14
N HIS A 175 7.60 4.91 -0.65
CA HIS A 175 8.22 6.21 -0.41
C HIS A 175 7.18 7.33 -0.24
N ASP A 176 6.22 7.41 -1.16
CA ASP A 176 5.18 8.43 -1.15
C ASP A 176 4.22 8.28 0.05
N SER A 177 3.88 7.04 0.40
CA SER A 177 3.03 6.76 1.56
C SER A 177 3.66 7.26 2.86
N LEU A 178 4.98 7.05 3.00
CA LEU A 178 5.74 7.44 4.18
C LEU A 178 5.86 8.97 4.28
N ARG A 179 6.12 9.65 3.16
CA ARG A 179 6.12 11.12 3.10
C ARG A 179 4.75 11.70 3.42
N LYS A 180 3.66 11.17 2.83
CA LYS A 180 2.30 11.62 3.13
C LYS A 180 1.97 11.51 4.61
N TYR A 181 2.36 10.40 5.26
CA TYR A 181 2.17 10.21 6.69
C TYR A 181 2.86 11.32 7.50
N HIS A 182 4.14 11.61 7.23
CA HIS A 182 4.89 12.64 7.98
C HIS A 182 4.37 14.05 7.71
N THR A 183 4.12 14.40 6.44
CA THR A 183 3.54 15.70 6.06
C THR A 183 2.25 15.97 6.83
N LEU A 184 1.39 14.96 7.00
CA LEU A 184 0.14 15.08 7.74
C LEU A 184 0.36 15.43 9.23
N TRP A 185 1.35 14.81 9.89
CA TRP A 185 1.68 15.13 11.29
C TRP A 185 2.35 16.50 11.45
N ILE A 186 3.13 16.93 10.46
CA ILE A 186 3.75 18.25 10.45
C ILE A 186 2.70 19.34 10.25
N ILE A 187 1.74 19.15 9.33
CA ILE A 187 0.60 20.07 9.17
C ILE A 187 -0.18 20.19 10.49
N ARG A 188 -0.43 19.08 11.19
CA ARG A 188 -1.07 19.12 12.52
C ARG A 188 -0.26 19.90 13.55
N SER A 189 1.06 19.70 13.57
CA SER A 189 1.97 20.44 14.47
C SER A 189 1.98 21.93 14.15
N LEU A 190 1.95 22.29 12.86
CA LEU A 190 1.85 23.69 12.40
C LEU A 190 0.56 24.35 12.88
N PHE A 191 -0.58 23.66 12.78
CA PHE A 191 -1.85 24.16 13.34
C PHE A 191 -1.78 24.33 14.86
N GLY A 192 -1.11 23.42 15.57
CA GLY A 192 -0.86 23.56 17.01
C GLY A 192 -0.09 24.84 17.35
N VAL A 193 1.00 25.12 16.61
CA VAL A 193 1.79 26.35 16.78
C VAL A 193 0.93 27.59 16.51
N LEU A 194 0.20 27.63 15.39
CA LEU A 194 -0.66 28.75 15.05
C LEU A 194 -1.73 29.00 16.12
N PHE A 195 -2.35 27.95 16.63
CA PHE A 195 -3.34 28.04 17.71
C PHE A 195 -2.75 28.68 18.97
N TYR A 196 -1.56 28.24 19.40
CA TYR A 196 -0.91 28.81 20.59
C TYR A 196 -0.49 30.27 20.40
N VAL A 197 -0.03 30.65 19.21
CA VAL A 197 0.26 32.06 18.90
C VAL A 197 -0.99 32.92 19.06
N ILE A 198 -2.12 32.46 18.54
CA ILE A 198 -3.41 33.18 18.67
C ILE A 198 -3.81 33.31 20.15
N VAL A 199 -3.76 32.22 20.91
CA VAL A 199 -4.09 32.25 22.36
C VAL A 199 -3.17 33.20 23.13
N ALA A 200 -1.86 33.19 22.85
CA ALA A 200 -0.91 34.09 23.47
C ALA A 200 -1.22 35.57 23.17
N LEU A 201 -1.61 35.89 21.93
CA LEU A 201 -2.06 37.24 21.55
C LEU A 201 -3.33 37.65 22.32
N PHE A 202 -4.32 36.77 22.43
CA PHE A 202 -5.52 37.06 23.22
C PHE A 202 -5.20 37.32 24.69
N ILE A 203 -4.37 36.48 25.32
CA ILE A 203 -3.94 36.67 26.71
C ILE A 203 -3.22 38.02 26.86
N TYR A 204 -2.29 38.32 25.96
CA TYR A 204 -1.58 39.59 25.95
C TYR A 204 -2.53 40.78 25.88
N LEU A 205 -3.49 40.76 24.95
CA LEU A 205 -4.49 41.83 24.79
C LEU A 205 -5.38 42.00 26.03
N ILE A 206 -5.80 40.89 26.66
CA ILE A 206 -6.59 40.91 27.89
C ILE A 206 -5.78 41.54 29.03
N VAL A 207 -4.52 41.13 29.21
CA VAL A 207 -3.64 41.67 30.25
C VAL A 207 -3.39 43.16 30.00
N SER A 208 -3.03 43.56 28.78
CA SER A 208 -2.76 44.97 28.46
C SER A 208 -3.98 45.85 28.68
N HIS A 209 -5.17 45.38 28.31
CA HIS A 209 -6.40 46.14 28.49
C HIS A 209 -6.78 46.32 29.96
N ASN A 210 -6.59 45.28 30.80
CA ASN A 210 -6.85 45.39 32.24
C ASN A 210 -5.84 46.32 32.94
N VAL A 211 -4.56 46.27 32.55
CA VAL A 211 -3.53 47.19 33.06
C VAL A 211 -3.88 48.65 32.74
N SER A 212 -4.27 48.95 31.49
CA SER A 212 -4.68 50.30 31.09
C SER A 212 -5.90 50.81 31.88
N ARG A 213 -6.88 49.94 32.17
CA ARG A 213 -8.01 50.31 33.02
C ARG A 213 -7.58 50.59 34.47
N GLY A 214 -6.68 49.78 35.02
CA GLY A 214 -6.14 49.98 36.36
C GLY A 214 -5.51 51.35 36.53
N HIS A 215 -4.67 51.78 35.56
CA HIS A 215 -4.04 53.11 35.59
C HIS A 215 -5.06 54.25 35.63
N ALA A 216 -6.13 54.17 34.83
CA ALA A 216 -7.17 55.21 34.78
C ALA A 216 -7.90 55.39 36.13
N TYR A 217 -8.12 54.32 36.91
CA TYR A 217 -8.75 54.44 38.23
C TYR A 217 -7.84 55.09 39.29
N THR A 218 -6.52 54.94 39.15
CA THR A 218 -5.56 55.58 40.06
C THR A 218 -5.51 57.09 39.87
N GLU A 219 -5.68 57.60 38.65
CA GLU A 219 -5.66 59.05 38.39
C GLU A 219 -6.92 59.80 38.87
N VAL A 220 -8.07 59.13 38.98
CA VAL A 220 -9.32 59.78 39.42
C VAL A 220 -9.41 59.93 40.94
N ASN A 221 -8.62 59.16 41.71
CA ASN A 221 -8.65 59.16 43.18
C ASN A 221 -7.54 59.99 43.84
N VAL A 222 -6.80 60.79 43.05
CA VAL A 222 -5.80 61.75 43.52
C VAL A 222 -6.31 63.16 43.29
#